data_AF-A0A2M8GZ09-F1
#
_entry.id   AF-A0A2M8GZ09-F1
#
_cell.length_a   1.000
_cell.length_b   1.000
_cell.length_c   1.000
_cell.angle_alpha   90.00
_cell.angle_beta   90.00
_cell.angle_gamma   90.00
#
_symmetry.space_group_name_H-M   'P 1'
#
loop_
_entity.id
_entity.type
_entity.pdbx_description
1 polymer ?
#
loop_
_entity_poly.entity_id
_entity_poly.type
_entity_poly.pdbx_seq_one_letter_code
_entity_poly.pdbx_strand_id
1 'polypeptide(L)'
;MKIKVKGQVVSFIAEKKYGFIKGDDGESYFFHLSSLLDKSEESKVVKNAYLTFDPTPTPKGDAAKKIAIIDTLYKKEFVPFFVTREASPKHGEIEHHHALSTPYYDDPSDAKDYLDLLARTVGANAILNYHIRKETFSEGNYNYSMHAALGTLALVSELVPCSDEEEVEEAEYEIKKAIAQFEDDFSIVNDRETKIRNNQEGWSIPSWIWPALFILFLFFVFIG
;
A
#
# COMPACT_ATOMS: atom_id res chain seq x y z
N MET A 1 18.82 -16.87 34.44
CA MET A 1 18.32 -16.24 33.21
C MET A 1 17.43 -15.09 33.65
N LYS A 2 17.80 -13.83 33.39
CA LYS A 2 16.93 -12.69 33.76
C LYS A 2 15.82 -12.59 32.72
N ILE A 3 14.57 -12.55 33.17
CA ILE A 3 13.41 -12.40 32.30
C ILE A 3 13.40 -10.95 31.82
N LYS A 4 13.48 -10.72 30.51
CA LYS A 4 13.16 -9.43 29.91
C LYS A 4 11.66 -9.39 29.65
N VAL A 5 11.01 -8.33 30.10
CA VAL A 5 9.59 -8.08 29.87
C VAL A 5 9.46 -6.98 28.81
N LYS A 6 8.57 -7.18 27.83
CA LYS A 6 8.12 -6.14 26.90
C LYS A 6 6.94 -5.39 27.53
N GLY A 7 6.80 -4.11 27.22
CA GLY A 7 5.65 -3.35 27.66
C GLY A 7 5.56 -1.98 27.03
N GLN A 8 4.51 -1.25 27.41
CA GLN A 8 4.16 0.06 26.87
C GLN A 8 4.11 1.12 27.97
N VAL A 9 4.66 2.31 27.71
CA VAL A 9 4.56 3.45 28.63
C VAL A 9 3.11 3.93 28.72
N VAL A 10 2.49 3.77 29.89
CA VAL A 10 1.11 4.23 30.16
C VAL A 10 1.05 5.67 30.65
N SER A 11 2.08 6.12 31.37
CA SER A 11 2.21 7.51 31.80
C SER A 11 3.67 7.88 32.01
N PHE A 12 4.01 9.13 31.73
CA PHE A 12 5.35 9.66 31.92
C PHE A 12 5.29 11.15 32.27
N ILE A 13 6.02 11.54 33.32
CA ILE A 13 6.11 12.92 33.78
C ILE A 13 7.54 13.40 33.50
N ALA A 14 7.73 14.08 32.37
CA ALA A 14 9.05 14.52 31.90
C ALA A 14 9.81 15.37 32.94
N GLU A 15 9.12 16.30 33.61
CA GLU A 15 9.71 17.16 34.66
C GLU A 15 10.31 16.36 35.82
N LYS A 16 9.66 15.25 36.20
CA LYS A 16 10.09 14.39 37.31
C LYS A 16 10.89 13.17 36.85
N LYS A 17 11.10 13.01 35.54
CA LYS A 17 11.87 11.94 34.90
C LYS A 17 11.43 10.51 35.29
N TYR A 18 10.16 10.31 35.66
CA TYR A 18 9.61 9.00 35.99
C TYR A 18 8.26 8.76 35.31
N GLY A 19 7.90 7.48 35.20
CA GLY A 19 6.63 7.06 34.63
C GLY A 19 6.24 5.65 35.05
N PHE A 20 5.23 5.12 34.38
CA PHE A 20 4.74 3.76 34.54
C PHE A 20 4.65 3.05 33.19
N ILE A 21 4.98 1.77 33.19
CA ILE A 21 4.90 0.87 32.06
C ILE A 21 3.85 -0.20 32.38
N LYS A 22 3.00 -0.53 31.42
CA LYS A 22 2.19 -1.73 31.46
C LYS A 22 2.94 -2.83 30.73
N GLY A 23 3.33 -3.87 31.46
CA GLY A 23 4.00 -5.04 30.88
C GLY A 23 3.03 -5.89 30.09
N ASP A 24 3.55 -6.63 29.12
CA ASP A 24 2.78 -7.61 28.33
C ASP A 24 2.35 -8.82 29.19
N ASP A 25 2.97 -8.99 30.36
CA ASP A 25 2.52 -9.91 31.42
C ASP A 25 1.29 -9.41 32.19
N GLY A 26 0.82 -8.20 31.90
CA GLY A 26 -0.37 -7.59 32.51
C GLY A 26 -0.09 -6.75 33.76
N GLU A 27 1.16 -6.74 34.25
CA GLU A 27 1.56 -6.03 35.46
C GLU A 27 1.97 -4.56 35.18
N SER A 28 2.05 -3.76 36.25
CA SER A 28 2.43 -2.34 36.16
C SER A 28 3.78 -2.09 36.82
N TYR A 29 4.70 -1.47 36.08
CA TYR A 29 6.07 -1.23 36.49
C TYR A 29 6.38 0.25 36.59
N PHE A 30 6.94 0.67 37.73
CA PHE A 30 7.49 2.01 37.89
C PHE A 30 8.83 2.14 37.19
N PHE A 31 9.11 3.26 36.52
CA PHE A 31 10.43 3.51 35.97
C PHE A 31 10.90 4.95 36.15
N HIS A 32 12.22 5.14 36.08
CA HIS A 32 12.88 6.44 36.04
C HIS A 32 13.83 6.47 34.84
N LEU A 33 13.98 7.62 34.16
CA LEU A 33 14.85 7.77 32.96
C LEU A 33 16.30 7.35 33.21
N SER A 34 16.77 7.47 34.46
CA SER A 34 18.09 6.95 34.85
C SER A 34 18.26 5.44 34.61
N SER A 35 17.15 4.70 34.45
CA SER A 35 17.15 3.26 34.17
C SER A 35 17.22 2.92 32.68
N LEU A 36 17.17 3.90 31.77
CA LEU A 36 17.47 3.73 30.35
C LEU A 36 18.91 3.26 30.14
N LEU A 37 19.11 2.34 29.21
CA LEU A 37 20.42 1.90 28.76
C LEU A 37 21.11 2.96 27.91
N ASP A 38 20.39 3.59 26.99
CA ASP A 38 20.87 4.73 26.21
C ASP A 38 20.19 6.03 26.67
N LYS A 39 21.00 7.03 27.07
CA LYS A 39 20.51 8.34 27.50
C LYS A 39 20.18 9.28 26.34
N SER A 40 20.70 9.02 25.15
CA SER A 40 20.36 9.79 23.96
C SER A 40 18.88 9.61 23.57
N GLU A 41 18.28 8.50 23.99
CA GLU A 41 16.88 8.14 23.72
C GLU A 41 15.89 8.69 24.76
N GLU A 42 16.32 9.55 25.69
CA GLU A 42 15.41 10.16 26.68
C GLU A 42 14.22 10.87 26.03
N SER A 43 14.41 11.46 24.84
CA SER A 43 13.36 12.15 24.07
C SER A 43 12.30 11.21 23.49
N LYS A 44 12.63 9.92 23.30
CA LYS A 44 11.73 8.90 22.76
C LYS A 44 10.79 8.31 23.83
N VAL A 45 11.05 8.59 25.11
CA VAL A 45 10.19 8.14 26.21
C VAL A 45 8.93 8.99 26.28
N VAL A 46 7.94 8.59 25.51
CA VAL A 46 6.62 9.22 25.48
C VAL A 46 5.53 8.21 25.85
N LYS A 47 4.34 8.70 26.17
CA LYS A 47 3.17 7.84 26.33
C LYS A 47 2.99 6.99 25.07
N ASN A 48 2.67 5.72 25.25
CA ASN A 48 2.53 4.68 24.23
C ASN A 48 3.84 4.16 23.60
N ALA A 49 5.01 4.67 23.99
CA ALA A 49 6.28 4.10 23.55
C ALA A 49 6.43 2.65 24.06
N TYR A 50 6.92 1.77 23.19
CA TYR A 50 7.23 0.38 23.53
C TYR A 50 8.68 0.28 24.02
N LEU A 51 8.92 -0.61 24.97
CA LEU A 51 10.25 -0.82 25.54
C LEU A 51 10.41 -2.23 26.12
N THR A 52 11.66 -2.65 26.28
CA THR A 52 12.03 -3.85 27.06
C THR A 52 12.72 -3.47 28.36
N PHE A 53 12.52 -4.27 29.40
CA PHE A 53 13.12 -4.01 30.71
C PHE A 53 13.29 -5.29 31.55
N ASP A 54 14.14 -5.20 32.57
CA ASP A 54 14.28 -6.17 33.64
C ASP A 54 13.33 -5.77 34.80
N PRO A 55 12.28 -6.54 35.13
CA PRO A 55 11.44 -6.28 36.29
C PRO A 55 12.24 -6.54 37.57
N THR A 56 12.15 -5.62 38.53
CA THR A 56 12.89 -5.69 39.80
C THR A 56 11.97 -5.30 40.96
N PRO A 57 11.73 -6.19 41.93
CA PRO A 57 10.90 -5.87 43.09
C PRO A 57 11.49 -4.71 43.90
N THR A 58 10.65 -3.78 44.33
CA THR A 58 11.03 -2.71 45.25
C THR A 58 9.98 -2.55 46.35
N PRO A 59 10.31 -1.89 47.48
CA PRO A 59 9.34 -1.62 48.54
C PRO A 59 8.11 -0.81 48.10
N LYS A 60 8.15 -0.19 46.91
CA LYS A 60 7.07 0.61 46.33
C LYS A 60 6.35 -0.10 45.17
N GLY A 61 6.53 -1.41 45.03
CA GLY A 61 6.06 -2.19 43.89
C GLY A 61 7.18 -2.47 42.89
N ASP A 62 6.86 -3.14 41.79
CA ASP A 62 7.86 -3.56 40.83
C ASP A 62 8.37 -2.38 40.00
N ALA A 63 9.68 -2.36 39.78
CA ALA A 63 10.35 -1.33 39.01
C ALA A 63 11.01 -1.92 37.75
N ALA A 64 10.93 -1.18 36.65
CA ALA A 64 11.64 -1.49 35.42
C ALA A 64 13.08 -0.97 35.49
N LYS A 65 14.05 -1.85 35.23
CA LYS A 65 15.47 -1.54 35.12
C LYS A 65 16.02 -1.95 33.75
N LYS A 66 17.17 -1.38 33.36
CA LYS A 66 17.82 -1.65 32.06
C LYS A 66 16.86 -1.50 30.88
N ILE A 67 16.23 -0.34 30.81
CA ILE A 67 15.20 -0.05 29.82
C ILE A 67 15.88 0.20 28.48
N ALA A 68 15.46 -0.54 27.45
CA ALA A 68 15.76 -0.23 26.06
C ALA A 68 14.47 0.17 25.36
N ILE A 69 14.47 1.31 24.69
CA ILE A 69 13.34 1.74 23.88
C ILE A 69 13.26 0.82 22.66
N ILE A 70 12.07 0.31 22.39
CA ILE A 70 11.79 -0.33 21.12
C ILE A 70 11.32 0.81 20.22
N ASP A 71 12.14 1.17 19.24
CA ASP A 71 11.70 2.09 18.21
C ASP A 71 10.42 1.52 17.59
N THR A 72 9.38 2.36 17.52
CA THR A 72 8.14 1.96 16.85
C THR A 72 8.44 1.95 15.36
N LEU A 73 8.72 0.76 14.86
CA LEU A 73 8.89 0.52 13.45
C LEU A 73 7.53 0.57 12.78
N TYR A 74 7.53 0.87 11.48
CA TYR A 74 6.34 0.83 10.67
C TYR A 74 6.63 -0.05 9.47
N LYS A 75 5.74 -1.00 9.23
CA LYS A 75 5.73 -1.78 8.01
C LYS A 75 4.62 -1.30 7.10
N LYS A 76 4.80 -1.53 5.80
CA LYS A 76 3.74 -1.30 4.82
C LYS A 76 2.78 -2.47 4.81
N GLU A 77 1.49 -2.19 4.76
CA GLU A 77 0.46 -3.21 4.61
C GLU A 77 -0.55 -2.76 3.56
N PHE A 78 -0.97 -3.67 2.68
CA PHE A 78 -1.96 -3.32 1.66
C PHE A 78 -3.32 -3.03 2.31
N VAL A 79 -3.94 -1.92 1.90
CA VAL A 79 -5.31 -1.61 2.34
C VAL A 79 -6.32 -2.56 1.67
N PRO A 80 -7.50 -2.78 2.28
CA PRO A 80 -8.57 -3.55 1.64
C PRO A 80 -9.02 -2.94 0.31
N PHE A 81 -9.53 -3.78 -0.60
CA PHE A 81 -9.92 -3.32 -1.93
C PHE A 81 -10.96 -2.20 -1.91
N PHE A 82 -10.73 -1.12 -2.67
CA PHE A 82 -11.69 -0.01 -2.79
C PHE A 82 -11.69 0.66 -4.16
N VAL A 83 -12.78 1.40 -4.44
CA VAL A 83 -12.96 2.17 -5.66
C VAL A 83 -13.34 3.61 -5.29
N THR A 84 -12.73 4.60 -5.93
CA THR A 84 -13.02 6.02 -5.71
C THR A 84 -12.97 6.82 -7.00
N ARG A 85 -13.75 7.91 -7.05
CA ARG A 85 -13.69 8.90 -8.13
C ARG A 85 -12.50 9.84 -8.01
N GLU A 86 -11.90 9.91 -6.83
CA GLU A 86 -10.77 10.79 -6.55
C GLU A 86 -9.47 10.20 -7.12
N ALA A 87 -8.56 11.07 -7.56
CA ALA A 87 -7.26 10.66 -8.09
C ALA A 87 -6.29 10.16 -7.02
N SER A 88 -6.56 10.44 -5.74
CA SER A 88 -5.73 10.03 -4.61
C SER A 88 -6.59 9.36 -3.54
N PRO A 89 -6.05 8.36 -2.83
CA PRO A 89 -6.78 7.71 -1.75
C PRO A 89 -6.95 8.65 -0.57
N LYS A 90 -8.01 8.43 0.22
CA LYS A 90 -8.26 9.20 1.46
C LYS A 90 -7.26 8.83 2.57
N HIS A 91 -6.83 7.58 2.58
CA HIS A 91 -5.89 7.00 3.54
C HIS A 91 -4.93 6.07 2.78
N GLY A 92 -3.69 5.97 3.25
CA GLY A 92 -2.64 5.21 2.59
C GLY A 92 -1.89 5.97 1.50
N GLU A 93 -0.87 5.32 0.96
CA GLU A 93 0.03 5.81 -0.08
C GLU A 93 -0.06 4.92 -1.32
N ILE A 94 0.04 5.53 -2.50
CA ILE A 94 0.04 4.80 -3.77
C ILE A 94 1.46 4.29 -4.02
N GLU A 95 1.64 2.97 -4.00
CA GLU A 95 2.93 2.31 -4.25
C GLU A 95 3.22 2.23 -5.75
N HIS A 96 2.20 1.93 -6.55
CA HIS A 96 2.30 1.82 -7.99
C HIS A 96 0.92 1.93 -8.65
N HIS A 97 0.85 2.43 -9.88
CA HIS A 97 -0.43 2.58 -10.58
C HIS A 97 -0.31 2.72 -12.10
N HIS A 98 -1.35 2.28 -12.81
CA HIS A 98 -1.53 2.56 -14.23
C HIS A 98 -2.99 2.85 -14.59
N ALA A 99 -3.20 3.76 -15.54
CA ALA A 99 -4.53 4.08 -16.05
C ALA A 99 -4.97 3.02 -17.07
N LEU A 100 -6.24 2.62 -16.99
CA LEU A 100 -6.85 1.68 -17.91
C LEU A 100 -8.26 2.13 -18.29
N SER A 101 -8.67 1.78 -19.50
CA SER A 101 -10.04 1.88 -19.97
C SER A 101 -10.48 0.51 -20.43
N THR A 102 -11.67 0.08 -20.04
CA THR A 102 -12.29 -1.10 -20.64
C THR A 102 -12.61 -0.85 -22.12
N PRO A 103 -12.90 -1.92 -22.87
CA PRO A 103 -13.68 -1.85 -24.10
C PRO A 103 -15.07 -1.24 -23.85
N TYR A 104 -15.81 -1.03 -24.93
CA TYR A 104 -17.17 -0.53 -24.88
C TYR A 104 -18.18 -1.66 -24.66
N TYR A 105 -19.15 -1.42 -23.78
CA TYR A 105 -20.26 -2.30 -23.44
C TYR A 105 -21.59 -1.57 -23.58
N ASP A 106 -22.67 -2.29 -23.89
CA ASP A 106 -24.01 -1.68 -24.00
C ASP A 106 -24.55 -1.25 -22.63
N ASP A 107 -24.17 -1.94 -21.55
CA ASP A 107 -24.55 -1.62 -20.17
C ASP A 107 -23.37 -1.03 -19.37
N PRO A 108 -23.55 0.11 -18.67
CA PRO A 108 -22.53 0.69 -17.80
C PRO A 108 -22.06 -0.23 -16.65
N SER A 109 -22.94 -1.10 -16.15
CA SER A 109 -22.63 -2.06 -15.08
C SER A 109 -21.66 -3.11 -15.58
N ASP A 110 -21.84 -3.62 -16.81
CA ASP A 110 -20.92 -4.60 -17.40
C ASP A 110 -19.51 -4.02 -17.54
N ALA A 111 -19.40 -2.77 -17.99
CA ALA A 111 -18.11 -2.08 -18.08
C ALA A 111 -17.46 -1.91 -16.69
N LYS A 112 -18.25 -1.58 -15.66
CA LYS A 112 -17.76 -1.44 -14.29
C LYS A 112 -17.27 -2.78 -13.73
N ASP A 113 -18.09 -3.82 -13.83
CA ASP A 113 -17.79 -5.14 -13.29
C ASP A 113 -16.57 -5.76 -14.00
N TYR A 114 -16.41 -5.47 -15.30
CA TYR A 114 -15.22 -5.85 -16.03
C TYR A 114 -13.98 -5.09 -15.57
N LEU A 115 -14.06 -3.78 -15.30
CA LEU A 115 -12.92 -3.03 -14.75
C LEU A 115 -12.50 -3.56 -13.36
N ASP A 116 -13.45 -3.94 -12.51
CA ASP A 116 -13.17 -4.59 -11.21
C ASP A 116 -12.44 -5.93 -11.41
N LEU A 117 -12.88 -6.74 -12.37
CA LEU A 117 -12.21 -7.99 -12.73
C LEU A 117 -10.78 -7.73 -13.22
N LEU A 118 -10.56 -6.74 -14.09
CA LEU A 118 -9.22 -6.39 -14.59
C LEU A 118 -8.31 -5.91 -13.46
N ALA A 119 -8.83 -5.09 -12.53
CA ALA A 119 -8.11 -4.66 -11.35
C ALA A 119 -7.60 -5.85 -10.52
N ARG A 120 -8.47 -6.81 -10.24
CA ARG A 120 -8.11 -8.04 -9.52
C ARG A 120 -7.13 -8.91 -10.31
N THR A 121 -7.26 -8.95 -11.62
CA THR A 121 -6.41 -9.76 -12.51
C THR A 121 -4.97 -9.27 -12.49
N VAL A 122 -4.74 -7.95 -12.43
CA VAL A 122 -3.39 -7.37 -12.33
C VAL A 122 -2.89 -7.24 -10.89
N GLY A 123 -3.63 -7.78 -9.91
CA GLY A 123 -3.27 -7.71 -8.49
C GLY A 123 -3.50 -6.33 -7.83
N ALA A 124 -4.21 -5.40 -8.47
CA ALA A 124 -4.53 -4.11 -7.88
C ALA A 124 -5.47 -4.24 -6.68
N ASN A 125 -5.21 -3.48 -5.62
CA ASN A 125 -6.14 -3.33 -4.49
C ASN A 125 -6.93 -2.02 -4.52
N ALA A 126 -6.80 -1.21 -5.57
CA ALA A 126 -7.60 0.00 -5.70
C ALA A 126 -7.90 0.37 -7.16
N ILE A 127 -9.04 1.03 -7.37
CA ILE A 127 -9.36 1.75 -8.60
C ILE A 127 -9.59 3.23 -8.23
N LEU A 128 -8.65 4.08 -8.62
CA LEU A 128 -8.70 5.53 -8.43
C LEU A 128 -9.24 6.21 -9.68
N ASN A 129 -9.60 7.50 -9.58
CA ASN A 129 -10.07 8.31 -10.70
C ASN A 129 -11.20 7.62 -11.53
N TYR A 130 -12.07 6.85 -10.87
CA TYR A 130 -13.07 6.04 -11.54
C TYR A 130 -14.17 6.89 -12.20
N HIS A 131 -14.46 6.61 -13.47
CA HIS A 131 -15.58 7.21 -14.19
C HIS A 131 -16.06 6.33 -15.36
N ILE A 132 -17.34 6.49 -15.74
CA ILE A 132 -17.89 5.88 -16.96
C ILE A 132 -17.89 6.94 -18.06
N ARG A 133 -17.33 6.59 -19.21
CA ARG A 133 -17.46 7.34 -20.46
C ARG A 133 -18.55 6.72 -21.32
N LYS A 134 -19.42 7.56 -21.87
CA LYS A 134 -20.43 7.17 -22.85
C LYS A 134 -19.99 7.64 -24.23
N GLU A 135 -20.08 6.78 -25.22
CA GLU A 135 -19.75 7.06 -26.61
C GLU A 135 -20.92 6.68 -27.51
N THR A 136 -21.11 7.41 -28.60
CA THR A 136 -22.19 7.13 -29.56
C THR A 136 -21.60 6.57 -30.84
N PHE A 137 -22.02 5.37 -31.19
CA PHE A 137 -21.65 4.64 -32.40
C PHE A 137 -22.81 4.70 -33.40
N SER A 138 -22.48 4.49 -34.67
CA SER A 138 -23.46 4.47 -35.76
C SER A 138 -23.27 3.24 -36.62
N GLU A 139 -24.35 2.54 -36.91
CA GLU A 139 -24.39 1.45 -37.89
C GLU A 139 -25.52 1.74 -38.90
N GLY A 140 -25.12 2.09 -40.14
CA GLY A 140 -26.06 2.59 -41.15
C GLY A 140 -26.76 3.87 -40.69
N ASN A 141 -28.09 3.85 -40.59
CA ASN A 141 -28.92 4.97 -40.13
C ASN A 141 -29.26 4.93 -38.63
N TYR A 142 -28.73 3.93 -37.91
CA TYR A 142 -29.02 3.75 -36.49
C TYR A 142 -27.85 4.24 -35.64
N ASN A 143 -28.17 5.02 -34.60
CA ASN A 143 -27.20 5.45 -33.60
C ASN A 143 -27.49 4.72 -32.29
N TYR A 144 -26.45 4.19 -31.66
CA TYR A 144 -26.51 3.57 -30.36
C TYR A 144 -25.40 4.11 -29.47
N SER A 145 -25.56 3.96 -28.16
CA SER A 145 -24.55 4.40 -27.22
C SER A 145 -23.97 3.20 -26.48
N MET A 146 -22.66 3.23 -26.29
CA MET A 146 -21.94 2.25 -25.48
C MET A 146 -21.14 2.97 -24.39
N HIS A 147 -20.68 2.20 -23.43
CA HIS A 147 -20.09 2.64 -22.19
C HIS A 147 -18.74 1.98 -21.95
N ALA A 148 -17.73 2.77 -21.61
CA ALA A 148 -16.43 2.29 -21.15
C ALA A 148 -16.22 2.75 -19.72
N ALA A 149 -15.67 1.88 -18.87
CA ALA A 149 -15.21 2.24 -17.54
C ALA A 149 -13.74 2.61 -17.58
N LEU A 150 -13.39 3.72 -16.95
CA LEU A 150 -12.05 4.25 -16.86
C LEU A 150 -11.66 4.34 -15.39
N GLY A 151 -10.40 4.04 -15.11
CA GLY A 151 -9.84 4.19 -13.79
C GLY A 151 -8.33 4.02 -13.80
N THR A 152 -7.73 4.36 -12.67
CA THR A 152 -6.33 4.11 -12.38
C THR A 152 -6.25 2.92 -11.43
N LEU A 153 -5.82 1.78 -11.97
CA LEU A 153 -5.57 0.58 -11.19
C LEU A 153 -4.33 0.82 -10.34
N ALA A 154 -4.41 0.58 -9.04
CA ALA A 154 -3.35 0.95 -8.11
C ALA A 154 -3.12 -0.10 -7.02
N LEU A 155 -1.87 -0.13 -6.55
CA LEU A 155 -1.44 -0.73 -5.31
C LEU A 155 -1.34 0.38 -4.26
N VAL A 156 -2.09 0.25 -3.17
CA VAL A 156 -2.17 1.24 -2.09
C VAL A 156 -1.83 0.56 -0.76
N SER A 157 -0.87 1.12 -0.04
CA SER A 157 -0.44 0.61 1.27
C SER A 157 -0.69 1.64 2.37
N GLU A 158 -0.69 1.20 3.63
CA GLU A 158 -0.61 2.08 4.78
C GLU A 158 0.50 1.65 5.73
N LEU A 159 0.96 2.58 6.57
CA LEU A 159 1.96 2.31 7.58
C LEU A 159 1.29 1.77 8.85
N VAL A 160 1.63 0.52 9.19
CA VAL A 160 1.15 -0.16 10.39
C VAL A 160 2.31 -0.31 11.37
N PRO A 161 2.13 0.03 12.66
CA PRO A 161 3.19 -0.13 13.64
C PRO A 161 3.55 -1.63 13.81
N CYS A 162 4.84 -1.93 13.81
CA CYS A 162 5.37 -3.26 14.08
C CYS A 162 6.50 -3.20 15.13
N SER A 163 6.86 -4.36 15.67
CA SER A 163 7.85 -4.48 16.75
C SER A 163 9.16 -5.15 16.34
N ASP A 164 9.26 -5.52 15.06
CA ASP A 164 10.37 -6.30 14.51
C ASP A 164 10.84 -5.69 13.18
N GLU A 165 12.16 -5.63 12.98
CA GLU A 165 12.79 -5.17 11.74
C GLU A 165 12.59 -6.18 10.61
N GLU A 166 12.55 -7.48 10.93
CA GLU A 166 12.31 -8.54 9.95
C GLU A 166 10.93 -8.37 9.28
N GLU A 167 9.90 -8.00 10.06
CA GLU A 167 8.56 -7.72 9.54
C GLU A 167 8.54 -6.52 8.57
N VAL A 168 9.43 -5.53 8.76
CA VAL A 168 9.54 -4.37 7.86
C VAL A 168 10.17 -4.81 6.55
N GLU A 169 11.28 -5.55 6.62
CA GLU A 169 11.99 -6.04 5.43
C GLU A 169 11.11 -6.98 4.59
N GLU A 170 10.39 -7.90 5.24
CA GLU A 170 9.42 -8.78 4.58
C GLU A 170 8.30 -7.99 3.90
N ALA A 171 7.73 -6.99 4.59
CA ALA A 171 6.69 -6.14 4.01
C ALA A 171 7.21 -5.39 2.77
N GLU A 172 8.40 -4.80 2.84
CA GLU A 172 9.00 -4.12 1.69
C GLU A 172 9.24 -5.07 0.51
N TYR A 173 9.67 -6.31 0.79
CA TYR A 173 9.87 -7.33 -0.22
C TYR A 173 8.54 -7.69 -0.91
N GLU A 174 7.47 -7.93 -0.14
CA GLU A 174 6.16 -8.25 -0.69
C GLU A 174 5.56 -7.08 -1.51
N ILE A 175 5.77 -5.82 -1.09
CA ILE A 175 5.40 -4.65 -1.91
C ILE A 175 6.13 -4.68 -3.25
N LYS A 176 7.47 -4.83 -3.26
CA LYS A 176 8.28 -4.86 -4.50
C LYS A 176 7.86 -5.98 -5.43
N LYS A 177 7.60 -7.16 -4.88
CA LYS A 177 7.13 -8.32 -5.62
C LYS A 177 5.74 -8.09 -6.23
N ALA A 178 4.82 -7.49 -5.48
CA ALA A 178 3.49 -7.14 -5.98
C ALA A 178 3.56 -6.09 -7.10
N ILE A 179 4.45 -5.10 -7.01
CA ILE A 179 4.69 -4.12 -8.07
C ILE A 179 5.17 -4.82 -9.35
N ALA A 180 6.15 -5.72 -9.25
CA ALA A 180 6.66 -6.45 -10.41
C ALA A 180 5.57 -7.31 -11.07
N GLN A 181 4.79 -8.05 -10.27
CA GLN A 181 3.66 -8.83 -10.76
C GLN A 181 2.61 -7.94 -11.45
N PHE A 182 2.29 -6.79 -10.84
CA PHE A 182 1.35 -5.82 -11.40
C PHE A 182 1.84 -5.32 -12.77
N GLU A 183 3.10 -4.95 -12.92
CA GLU A 183 3.65 -4.46 -14.19
C GLU A 183 3.56 -5.53 -15.29
N ASP A 184 3.96 -6.76 -14.98
CA ASP A 184 3.91 -7.90 -15.91
C ASP A 184 2.47 -8.16 -16.38
N ASP A 185 1.53 -8.32 -15.45
CA ASP A 185 0.13 -8.61 -15.75
C ASP A 185 -0.57 -7.43 -16.43
N PHE A 186 -0.26 -6.20 -16.00
CA PHE A 186 -0.83 -4.99 -16.59
C PHE A 186 -0.44 -4.84 -18.05
N SER A 187 0.81 -5.14 -18.41
CA SER A 187 1.25 -5.05 -19.81
C SER A 187 0.41 -5.94 -20.73
N ILE A 188 0.12 -7.17 -20.31
CA ILE A 188 -0.67 -8.15 -21.06
C ILE A 188 -2.12 -7.71 -21.16
N VAL A 189 -2.71 -7.28 -20.03
CA VAL A 189 -4.09 -6.80 -19.97
C VAL A 189 -4.26 -5.56 -20.84
N ASN A 190 -3.41 -4.55 -20.67
CA ASN A 190 -3.49 -3.29 -21.39
C ASN A 190 -3.38 -3.49 -22.91
N ASP A 191 -2.46 -4.35 -23.36
CA ASP A 191 -2.32 -4.70 -24.77
C ASP A 191 -3.58 -5.36 -25.34
N ARG A 192 -4.16 -6.30 -24.59
CA ARG A 192 -5.39 -6.99 -24.99
C ARG A 192 -6.56 -6.01 -25.09
N GLU A 193 -6.79 -5.23 -24.04
CA GLU A 193 -7.94 -4.32 -23.97
C GLU A 193 -7.83 -3.20 -25.01
N THR A 194 -6.62 -2.68 -25.24
CA THR A 194 -6.37 -1.68 -26.29
C THR A 194 -6.69 -2.25 -27.68
N LYS A 195 -6.30 -3.49 -27.98
CA LYS A 195 -6.61 -4.15 -29.26
C LYS A 195 -8.12 -4.33 -29.46
N ILE A 196 -8.82 -4.79 -28.43
CA ILE A 196 -10.28 -4.98 -28.49
C ILE A 196 -10.97 -3.63 -28.73
N ARG A 197 -10.59 -2.60 -27.98
CA ARG A 197 -11.18 -1.26 -28.11
C ARG A 197 -10.94 -0.65 -29.50
N ASN A 198 -9.72 -0.73 -30.02
CA ASN A 198 -9.40 -0.22 -31.35
C ASN A 198 -10.24 -0.90 -32.45
N ASN A 199 -10.51 -2.21 -32.31
CA ASN A 199 -11.39 -2.92 -33.22
C ASN A 199 -12.84 -2.42 -33.15
N GLN A 200 -13.35 -2.09 -31.96
CA GLN A 200 -14.70 -1.51 -31.78
C GLN A 200 -14.81 -0.11 -32.37
N GLU A 201 -13.75 0.70 -32.26
CA GLU A 201 -13.69 2.05 -32.85
C GLU A 201 -13.46 2.04 -34.37
N GLY A 202 -13.29 0.87 -34.99
CA GLY A 202 -13.00 0.74 -36.42
C GLY A 202 -11.59 1.20 -36.80
N TRP A 203 -10.68 1.35 -35.84
CA TRP A 203 -9.26 1.65 -36.07
C TRP A 203 -8.53 0.39 -36.54
N SER A 204 -8.51 0.16 -37.86
CA SER A 204 -7.58 -0.79 -38.46
C SER A 204 -6.17 -0.18 -38.41
N ILE A 205 -5.28 -0.64 -37.52
CA ILE A 205 -3.85 -0.29 -37.61
C ILE A 205 -3.35 -0.86 -38.94
N PRO A 206 -2.94 -0.03 -39.91
CA PRO A 206 -2.46 -0.54 -41.17
C PRO A 206 -1.21 -1.40 -40.97
N SER A 207 -1.09 -2.51 -41.69
CA SER A 207 0.03 -3.45 -41.56
C SER A 207 1.41 -2.81 -41.75
N TRP A 208 1.48 -1.63 -42.38
CA TRP A 208 2.71 -0.86 -42.58
C TRP A 208 3.20 -0.08 -41.35
N ILE A 209 2.43 0.02 -40.26
CA ILE A 209 2.86 0.64 -39.00
C ILE A 209 3.68 -0.34 -38.14
N TRP A 210 3.47 -1.66 -38.29
CA TRP A 210 4.20 -2.70 -37.55
C TRP A 210 5.73 -2.63 -37.70
N PRO A 211 6.31 -2.41 -38.89
CA PRO A 211 7.75 -2.19 -39.05
C PRO A 211 8.27 -0.94 -38.31
N ALA A 212 7.47 0.13 -38.23
CA ALA A 212 7.88 1.37 -37.57
C ALA A 212 7.92 1.24 -36.04
N LEU A 213 6.97 0.51 -35.45
CA LEU A 213 6.97 0.17 -34.03
C LEU A 213 8.11 -0.80 -33.67
N PHE A 214 8.46 -1.72 -34.57
CA PHE A 214 9.60 -2.64 -34.39
C PHE A 214 10.95 -1.92 -34.44
N ILE A 215 11.10 -0.90 -35.30
CA ILE A 215 12.30 -0.06 -35.36
C ILE A 215 12.41 0.82 -34.10
N LEU A 216 11.30 1.39 -33.61
CA LEU A 216 11.29 2.17 -32.37
C LEU A 216 11.68 1.31 -31.15
N PHE A 217 11.21 0.06 -31.11
CA PHE A 217 11.57 -0.92 -30.07
C PHE A 217 13.05 -1.30 -30.12
N LEU A 218 13.63 -1.47 -31.31
CA LEU A 218 15.07 -1.73 -31.48
C LEU A 218 15.95 -0.54 -31.07
N PHE A 219 15.48 0.69 -31.26
CA PHE A 219 16.23 1.89 -30.81
C PHE A 219 16.29 2.02 -29.28
N PHE A 220 15.28 1.53 -28.55
CA PHE A 220 15.30 1.53 -27.08
C PHE A 220 16.14 0.40 -26.49
N VAL A 221 16.24 -0.76 -27.15
CA VAL A 221 17.03 -1.91 -26.68
C VAL A 221 18.54 -1.75 -26.92
N PHE A 222 18.96 -0.91 -27.88
CA PHE A 222 20.38 -0.71 -28.21
C PHE A 222 21.00 0.59 -27.68
N ILE A 223 20.24 1.42 -26.96
CA ILE A 223 20.74 2.68 -26.36
C ILE A 223 20.59 2.67 -24.81
N GLY A 224 20.07 1.59 -24.22
CA GLY A 224 20.04 1.36 -22.77
C GLY A 224 21.13 0.42 -22.29
#